data_AF-A0A9P3CKH5-F1
#
_entry.id   AF-A0A9P3CKH5-F1
#
_cell.length_a   1.000
_cell.length_b   1.000
_cell.length_c   1.000
_cell.angle_alpha   90.00
_cell.angle_beta   90.00
_cell.angle_gamma   90.00
#
_symmetry.space_group_name_H-M   'P 1'
#
loop_
_entity.id
_entity.type
_entity.pdbx_description
1 polymer ?
#
loop_
_entity_poly.entity_id
_entity_poly.type
_entity_poly.pdbx_seq_one_letter_code
_entity_poly.pdbx_strand_id
1 'polypeptide(L)'
;MSGLAGYDVPPLYKDKITPRQQPDTRSDSEILSELSKHVEVTSEKNIWCFWDSGLENLPNWCRHNVLNWARVCDSTWTVRLIHKVPGKPNYALDWITPDDNLLPSAFVDNTMTGPYVGQHSADLLRVALIWKYGGVWLDVGVILFMDLDRLCWNRLSSPENPYEMCTAWSNQTFVANHFIAGRKGTEFLLKWQLLFSHLWKDRTSCDGLFGHPLMQWRMHMPPDHSIALKFKWPFNVPLTTIVDYTAQISCFGRVANLQEPDSGFDGKNIWHEKILKIDAIDECWRAEKLIGFNGQDLFDLLNLRKPSADADQERYQKAENLVWDLLSNASMQKVAHGKKLFATPALGTLWDEMEREGGGSGEDTLAKLLRDGSVYFEQSRREAEYIEVEKLDFVLRKGLLEE
;
A
#
# COMPACT_ATOMS: atom_id res chain seq x y z
N MET A 1 -6.40 1.27 -33.32
CA MET A 1 -5.11 1.53 -32.66
C MET A 1 -4.45 0.21 -32.33
N SER A 2 -4.06 -0.55 -33.36
CA SER A 2 -3.16 -1.68 -33.23
C SER A 2 -1.73 -1.14 -33.09
N GLY A 3 -0.96 -1.64 -32.12
CA GLY A 3 0.48 -1.82 -32.34
C GLY A 3 1.50 -0.91 -31.66
N LEU A 4 1.22 -0.32 -30.48
CA LEU A 4 2.33 0.24 -29.66
C LEU A 4 2.85 -0.73 -28.59
N ALA A 5 2.11 -1.78 -28.22
CA ALA A 5 2.52 -2.74 -27.18
C ALA A 5 2.09 -4.20 -27.43
N GLY A 6 1.63 -4.55 -28.64
CA GLY A 6 1.18 -5.91 -28.96
C GLY A 6 -0.16 -6.34 -28.34
N TYR A 7 -0.84 -5.47 -27.59
CA TYR A 7 -2.14 -5.72 -26.98
C TYR A 7 -3.28 -4.97 -27.68
N ASP A 8 -4.40 -5.66 -27.89
CA ASP A 8 -5.63 -5.06 -28.44
C ASP A 8 -6.51 -4.52 -27.31
N VAL A 9 -6.68 -3.20 -27.26
CA VAL A 9 -7.58 -2.55 -26.29
C VAL A 9 -9.04 -2.76 -26.72
N PRO A 10 -9.90 -3.37 -25.89
CA PRO A 10 -11.31 -3.59 -26.24
C PRO A 10 -12.04 -2.26 -26.45
N PRO A 11 -13.05 -2.21 -27.34
CA PRO A 11 -13.77 -0.97 -27.66
C PRO A 11 -14.26 -0.18 -26.44
N LEU A 12 -14.69 -0.87 -25.38
CA LEU A 12 -15.17 -0.28 -24.12
C LEU A 12 -14.13 0.59 -23.41
N TYR A 13 -12.84 0.34 -23.62
CA TYR A 13 -11.73 0.98 -22.88
C TYR A 13 -10.87 1.91 -23.75
N LYS A 14 -11.13 1.99 -25.07
CA LYS A 14 -10.31 2.76 -26.02
C LYS A 14 -10.18 4.24 -25.69
N ASP A 15 -11.22 4.83 -25.11
CA ASP A 15 -11.24 6.25 -24.74
C ASP A 15 -10.80 6.51 -23.29
N LYS A 16 -10.49 5.44 -22.54
CA LYS A 16 -10.09 5.51 -21.13
C LYS A 16 -8.59 5.32 -20.92
N ILE A 17 -7.90 4.78 -21.91
CA ILE A 17 -6.49 4.46 -21.80
C ILE A 17 -5.78 4.72 -23.12
N THR A 18 -4.56 5.22 -23.05
CA THR A 18 -3.71 5.54 -24.20
C THR A 18 -2.33 4.94 -24.04
N PRO A 19 -1.62 4.58 -25.11
CA PRO A 19 -0.22 4.18 -25.01
C PRO A 19 0.63 5.27 -24.35
N ARG A 20 1.49 4.87 -23.41
CA ARG A 20 2.42 5.77 -22.73
C ARG A 20 3.42 6.34 -23.76
N GLN A 21 3.55 7.66 -23.78
CA GLN A 21 4.33 8.35 -24.81
C GLN A 21 5.84 8.26 -24.60
N GLN A 22 6.28 8.22 -23.34
CA GLN A 22 7.70 8.17 -22.96
C GLN A 22 7.92 7.00 -22.01
N PRO A 23 8.01 5.76 -22.52
CA PRO A 23 8.35 4.61 -21.71
C PRO A 23 9.79 4.70 -21.21
N ASP A 24 10.03 4.28 -19.97
CA ASP A 24 11.37 4.10 -19.44
C ASP A 24 12.12 3.04 -20.26
N THR A 25 13.31 3.39 -20.75
CA THR A 25 14.13 2.53 -21.61
C THR A 25 15.15 1.69 -20.86
N ARG A 26 15.29 1.86 -19.54
CA ARG A 26 16.20 1.07 -18.71
C ARG A 26 15.75 -0.40 -18.67
N SER A 27 16.73 -1.29 -18.78
CA SER A 27 16.56 -2.71 -18.56
C SER A 27 16.20 -3.02 -17.11
N ASP A 28 15.59 -4.19 -16.87
CA ASP A 28 15.33 -4.68 -15.51
C ASP A 28 16.61 -4.72 -14.66
N SER A 29 17.74 -5.14 -15.24
CA SER A 29 19.03 -5.23 -14.52
C SER A 29 19.58 -3.86 -14.12
N GLU A 30 19.38 -2.82 -14.94
CA GLU A 30 19.78 -1.44 -14.59
C GLU A 30 18.95 -0.92 -13.40
N ILE A 31 17.62 -1.06 -13.45
CA ILE A 31 16.75 -0.62 -12.35
C ILE A 31 17.04 -1.42 -11.07
N LEU A 32 17.22 -2.74 -11.16
CA LEU A 32 17.59 -3.58 -10.01
C LEU A 32 18.96 -3.18 -9.44
N SER A 33 19.93 -2.82 -10.29
CA SER A 33 21.23 -2.32 -9.83
C SER A 33 21.08 -1.01 -9.04
N GLU A 34 20.21 -0.10 -9.48
CA GLU A 34 19.92 1.13 -8.73
C GLU A 34 19.23 0.84 -7.38
N LEU A 35 18.22 -0.03 -7.34
CA LEU A 35 17.52 -0.43 -6.12
C LEU A 35 18.44 -1.04 -5.06
N SER A 36 19.53 -1.68 -5.50
CA SER A 36 20.52 -2.31 -4.62
C SER A 36 21.52 -1.33 -3.99
N LYS A 37 21.49 -0.05 -4.37
CA LYS A 37 22.42 0.98 -3.89
C LYS A 37 21.77 1.85 -2.83
N HIS A 38 22.60 2.33 -1.89
CA HIS A 38 22.23 3.45 -1.05
C HIS A 38 22.49 4.73 -1.84
N VAL A 39 21.43 5.50 -2.10
CA VAL A 39 21.49 6.79 -2.81
C VAL A 39 21.02 7.87 -1.84
N GLU A 40 21.72 8.99 -1.77
CA GLU A 40 21.31 10.10 -0.89
C GLU A 40 19.90 10.59 -1.23
N VAL A 41 19.17 11.10 -0.23
CA VAL A 41 17.87 11.73 -0.43
C VAL A 41 18.07 13.21 -0.78
N THR A 42 17.82 13.56 -2.04
CA THR A 42 17.97 14.93 -2.56
C THR A 42 16.65 15.66 -2.79
N SER A 43 15.52 14.94 -2.72
CA SER A 43 14.16 15.50 -2.83
C SER A 43 13.18 14.68 -1.99
N GLU A 44 11.95 15.18 -1.83
CA GLU A 44 10.87 14.44 -1.16
C GLU A 44 10.23 13.36 -2.07
N LYS A 45 10.56 13.28 -3.37
CA LYS A 45 10.01 12.27 -4.30
C LYS A 45 10.70 10.91 -4.14
N ASN A 46 10.38 10.23 -3.04
CA ASN A 46 10.88 8.90 -2.71
C ASN A 46 9.72 7.91 -2.67
N ILE A 47 9.93 6.70 -3.22
CA ILE A 47 9.01 5.57 -3.09
C ILE A 47 9.67 4.56 -2.15
N TRP A 48 9.22 4.52 -0.90
CA TRP A 48 9.72 3.61 0.14
C TRP A 48 8.94 2.31 0.11
N CYS A 49 9.65 1.19 0.14
CA CYS A 49 9.07 -0.13 0.35
C CYS A 49 9.99 -0.97 1.22
N PHE A 50 9.50 -2.13 1.66
CA PHE A 50 10.26 -2.98 2.58
C PHE A 50 10.13 -4.46 2.26
N TRP A 51 11.26 -5.15 2.38
CA TRP A 51 11.32 -6.61 2.43
C TRP A 51 12.40 -7.01 3.44
N ASP A 52 12.02 -7.74 4.49
CA ASP A 52 12.89 -8.00 5.64
C ASP A 52 14.23 -8.64 5.27
N SER A 53 14.20 -9.55 4.31
CA SER A 53 15.32 -10.33 3.80
C SER A 53 16.00 -9.72 2.57
N GLY A 54 15.61 -8.50 2.15
CA GLY A 54 16.25 -7.75 1.07
C GLY A 54 15.82 -8.14 -0.35
N LEU A 55 16.29 -7.36 -1.33
CA LEU A 55 15.88 -7.44 -2.75
C LEU A 55 16.08 -8.83 -3.39
N GLU A 56 17.16 -9.53 -3.00
CA GLU A 56 17.50 -10.86 -3.51
C GLU A 56 16.43 -11.92 -3.14
N ASN A 57 15.80 -11.76 -1.98
CA ASN A 57 14.79 -12.68 -1.43
C ASN A 57 13.34 -12.21 -1.66
N LEU A 58 13.15 -11.12 -2.38
CA LEU A 58 11.83 -10.63 -2.76
C LEU A 58 11.18 -11.60 -3.78
N PRO A 59 9.90 -12.03 -3.60
CA PRO A 59 9.18 -12.83 -4.58
C PRO A 59 9.23 -12.17 -5.97
N ASN A 60 9.32 -12.96 -7.03
CA ASN A 60 9.57 -12.41 -8.37
C ASN A 60 8.42 -11.51 -8.83
N TRP A 61 7.17 -11.87 -8.53
CA TRP A 61 5.99 -11.06 -8.83
C TRP A 61 6.02 -9.71 -8.08
N CYS A 62 6.49 -9.67 -6.83
CA CYS A 62 6.71 -8.44 -6.09
C CYS A 62 7.88 -7.62 -6.69
N ARG A 63 8.96 -8.28 -7.11
CA ARG A 63 10.10 -7.63 -7.77
C ARG A 63 9.66 -6.93 -9.05
N HIS A 64 8.80 -7.56 -9.85
CA HIS A 64 8.21 -6.93 -11.04
C HIS A 64 7.36 -5.71 -10.68
N ASN A 65 6.61 -5.73 -9.58
CA ASN A 65 5.86 -4.55 -9.13
C ASN A 65 6.80 -3.38 -8.85
N VAL A 66 7.85 -3.61 -8.06
CA VAL A 66 8.84 -2.58 -7.70
C VAL A 66 9.55 -2.02 -8.93
N LEU A 67 9.92 -2.89 -9.88
CA LEU A 67 10.47 -2.48 -11.17
C LEU A 67 9.49 -1.61 -11.97
N ASN A 68 8.23 -2.01 -12.02
CA ASN A 68 7.20 -1.28 -12.74
C ASN A 68 6.93 0.09 -12.12
N TRP A 69 7.05 0.26 -10.79
CA TRP A 69 6.92 1.58 -10.18
C TRP A 69 7.94 2.58 -10.73
N ALA A 70 9.18 2.15 -10.97
CA ALA A 70 10.22 2.99 -11.57
C ALA A 70 9.97 3.34 -13.06
N ARG A 71 9.06 2.61 -13.72
CA ARG A 71 8.65 2.86 -15.11
C ARG A 71 7.38 3.70 -15.19
N VAL A 72 6.46 3.47 -14.25
CA VAL A 72 5.18 4.18 -14.15
C VAL A 72 5.42 5.58 -13.59
N CYS A 73 6.24 5.69 -12.53
CA CYS A 73 6.72 6.95 -12.00
C CYS A 73 8.03 7.27 -12.71
N ASP A 74 8.12 8.44 -13.34
CA ASP A 74 9.29 8.85 -14.11
C ASP A 74 10.58 8.92 -13.26
N SER A 75 11.69 9.28 -13.91
CA SER A 75 13.01 9.39 -13.25
C SER A 75 13.12 10.48 -12.18
N THR A 76 12.06 11.28 -11.94
CA THR A 76 12.01 12.22 -10.81
C THR A 76 11.72 11.52 -9.48
N TRP A 77 11.25 10.27 -9.51
CA TRP A 77 11.02 9.44 -8.33
C TRP A 77 12.16 8.47 -8.08
N THR A 78 12.61 8.38 -6.83
CA THR A 78 13.60 7.37 -6.41
C THR A 78 12.92 6.24 -5.64
N VAL A 79 12.95 5.02 -6.18
CA VAL A 79 12.46 3.81 -5.50
C VAL A 79 13.52 3.27 -4.53
N ARG A 80 13.11 2.95 -3.30
CA ARG A 80 13.99 2.58 -2.19
C ARG A 80 13.45 1.36 -1.47
N LEU A 81 14.08 0.21 -1.68
CA LEU A 81 13.76 -1.03 -0.96
C LEU A 81 14.60 -1.13 0.30
N ILE A 82 13.93 -0.99 1.44
CA ILE A 82 14.52 -1.06 2.78
C ILE A 82 14.46 -2.50 3.30
N HIS A 83 15.46 -2.91 4.08
CA HIS A 83 15.52 -4.28 4.61
C HIS A 83 16.24 -4.37 5.96
N LYS A 84 16.21 -5.54 6.59
CA LYS A 84 16.87 -5.80 7.89
C LYS A 84 18.23 -6.51 7.78
N VAL A 85 18.79 -6.67 6.58
CA VAL A 85 20.09 -7.32 6.38
C VAL A 85 21.24 -6.35 6.73
N PRO A 86 22.00 -6.56 7.83
CA PRO A 86 23.06 -5.64 8.25
C PRO A 86 24.24 -5.63 7.27
N GLY A 87 24.90 -4.48 7.12
CA GLY A 87 26.08 -4.32 6.25
C GLY A 87 25.78 -4.33 4.74
N LYS A 88 24.50 -4.42 4.34
CA LYS A 88 24.05 -4.25 2.96
C LYS A 88 23.48 -2.84 2.79
N PRO A 89 23.63 -2.21 1.60
CA PRO A 89 23.01 -0.92 1.32
C PRO A 89 21.50 -0.98 1.55
N ASN A 90 20.90 0.11 2.03
CA ASN A 90 19.49 0.18 2.41
C ASN A 90 19.08 -0.67 3.63
N TYR A 91 20.05 -0.99 4.50
CA TYR A 91 19.75 -1.46 5.85
C TYR A 91 18.90 -0.43 6.61
N ALA A 92 17.82 -0.90 7.24
CA ALA A 92 16.80 -0.05 7.83
C ALA A 92 17.36 0.96 8.86
N LEU A 93 18.33 0.55 9.68
CA LEU A 93 18.91 1.42 10.71
C LEU A 93 19.92 2.44 10.17
N ASP A 94 20.30 2.36 8.89
CA ASP A 94 21.07 3.42 8.22
C ASP A 94 20.15 4.61 7.84
N TRP A 95 18.85 4.35 7.72
CA TRP A 95 17.85 5.35 7.34
C TRP A 95 17.18 5.99 8.56
N ILE A 96 16.75 5.15 9.50
CA ILE A 96 16.16 5.55 10.78
C ILE A 96 17.07 5.03 11.89
N THR A 97 17.92 5.90 12.41
CA THR A 97 18.94 5.54 13.39
C THR A 97 18.30 5.39 14.77
N PRO A 98 18.94 4.66 15.69
CA PRO A 98 18.48 4.59 17.09
C PRO A 98 18.32 5.98 17.72
N ASP A 99 19.20 6.93 17.39
CA ASP A 99 19.16 8.31 17.91
C ASP A 99 17.92 9.10 17.48
N ASP A 100 17.29 8.73 16.36
CA ASP A 100 16.02 9.33 15.94
C ASP A 100 14.90 9.03 16.96
N ASN A 101 15.04 7.98 17.79
CA ASN A 101 14.05 7.53 18.77
C ASN A 101 12.65 7.26 18.17
N LEU A 102 12.61 6.91 16.88
CA LEU A 102 11.36 6.61 16.16
C LEU A 102 11.01 5.13 16.16
N LEU A 103 11.94 4.24 16.48
CA LEU A 103 11.76 2.78 16.44
C LEU A 103 11.90 2.19 17.85
N PRO A 104 11.05 1.21 18.23
CA PRO A 104 11.14 0.53 19.51
C PRO A 104 12.40 -0.36 19.57
N SER A 105 12.89 -0.63 20.78
CA SER A 105 14.03 -1.54 21.02
C SER A 105 13.82 -2.91 20.36
N ALA A 106 12.59 -3.41 20.33
CA ALA A 106 12.25 -4.67 19.67
C ALA A 106 12.69 -4.73 18.21
N PHE A 107 12.56 -3.61 17.48
CA PHE A 107 13.02 -3.50 16.11
C PHE A 107 14.54 -3.33 16.03
N VAL A 108 15.09 -2.40 16.82
CA VAL A 108 16.52 -2.06 16.81
C VAL A 108 17.39 -3.25 17.18
N ASP A 109 17.01 -3.97 18.24
CA ASP A 109 17.74 -5.13 18.76
C ASP A 109 17.38 -6.43 18.03
N ASN A 110 16.50 -6.36 17.02
CA ASN A 110 16.02 -7.50 16.24
C ASN A 110 15.40 -8.63 17.09
N THR A 111 14.60 -8.27 18.10
CA THR A 111 13.98 -9.22 19.04
C THR A 111 12.49 -9.46 18.78
N MET A 112 11.91 -8.86 17.73
CA MET A 112 10.52 -9.11 17.33
C MET A 112 10.25 -10.59 17.03
N THR A 113 9.08 -11.08 17.43
CA THR A 113 8.64 -12.48 17.33
C THR A 113 7.22 -12.57 16.76
N GLY A 114 6.80 -13.80 16.42
CA GLY A 114 5.47 -14.09 15.88
C GLY A 114 5.44 -14.24 14.36
N PRO A 115 4.27 -14.56 13.78
CA PRO A 115 4.15 -14.89 12.36
C PRO A 115 4.18 -13.66 11.43
N TYR A 116 4.14 -12.44 12.01
CA TYR A 116 3.96 -11.18 11.28
C TYR A 116 5.14 -10.21 11.45
N VAL A 117 6.33 -10.71 11.83
CA VAL A 117 7.52 -9.87 12.06
C VAL A 117 7.85 -8.99 10.86
N GLY A 118 7.79 -9.53 9.64
CA GLY A 118 8.04 -8.75 8.42
C GLY A 118 7.03 -7.62 8.22
N GLN A 119 5.74 -7.91 8.39
CA GLN A 119 4.66 -6.92 8.24
C GLN A 119 4.75 -5.82 9.31
N HIS A 120 5.00 -6.17 10.56
CA HIS A 120 5.15 -5.18 11.63
C HIS A 120 6.47 -4.40 11.56
N SER A 121 7.54 -5.02 11.01
CA SER A 121 8.77 -4.29 10.68
C SER A 121 8.49 -3.20 9.63
N ALA A 122 7.70 -3.51 8.60
CA ALA A 122 7.20 -2.54 7.64
C ALA A 122 6.33 -1.46 8.31
N ASP A 123 5.40 -1.86 9.19
CA ASP A 123 4.55 -0.92 9.93
C ASP A 123 5.34 0.12 10.74
N LEU A 124 6.45 -0.32 11.36
CA LEU A 124 7.33 0.53 12.16
C LEU A 124 8.20 1.48 11.31
N LEU A 125 8.50 1.13 10.06
CA LEU A 125 9.34 1.95 9.20
C LEU A 125 8.56 2.98 8.38
N ARG A 126 7.34 2.63 7.96
CA ARG A 126 6.67 3.38 6.88
C ARG A 126 6.47 4.86 7.16
N VAL A 127 5.90 5.18 8.33
CA VAL A 127 5.59 6.55 8.71
C VAL A 127 6.86 7.27 9.17
N ALA A 128 7.80 6.57 9.80
CA ALA A 128 9.11 7.12 10.15
C ALA A 128 9.88 7.63 8.92
N LEU A 129 9.93 6.84 7.84
CA LEU A 129 10.61 7.21 6.59
C LEU A 129 9.93 8.40 5.90
N ILE A 130 8.60 8.38 5.77
CA ILE A 130 7.87 9.50 5.17
C ILE A 130 8.02 10.76 6.03
N TRP A 131 7.94 10.67 7.36
CA TRP A 131 8.13 11.82 8.23
C TRP A 131 9.54 12.42 8.05
N LYS A 132 10.58 11.58 8.01
CA LYS A 132 11.97 12.05 7.95
C LYS A 132 12.37 12.59 6.57
N TYR A 133 11.85 12.00 5.49
CA TYR A 133 12.33 12.24 4.13
C TYR A 133 11.25 12.67 3.13
N GLY A 134 9.97 12.59 3.48
CA GLY A 134 8.86 12.77 2.57
C GLY A 134 8.70 11.59 1.60
N GLY A 135 7.68 11.70 0.76
CA GLY A 135 7.43 10.77 -0.34
C GLY A 135 6.26 9.85 -0.08
N VAL A 136 6.35 8.64 -0.62
CA VAL A 136 5.28 7.64 -0.63
C VAL A 136 5.80 6.32 -0.09
N TRP A 137 5.07 5.71 0.83
CA TRP A 137 5.19 4.29 1.14
C TRP A 137 4.30 3.48 0.21
N LEU A 138 4.85 2.42 -0.37
CA LEU A 138 4.12 1.38 -1.08
C LEU A 138 4.56 0.00 -0.59
N ASP A 139 3.59 -0.84 -0.23
CA ASP A 139 3.87 -2.26 -0.04
C ASP A 139 4.28 -2.91 -1.37
N VAL A 140 5.29 -3.80 -1.35
CA VAL A 140 5.80 -4.51 -2.54
C VAL A 140 4.76 -5.32 -3.31
N GLY A 141 3.64 -5.66 -2.66
CA GLY A 141 2.49 -6.32 -3.29
C GLY A 141 1.52 -5.37 -4.01
N VAL A 142 1.87 -4.11 -4.23
CA VAL A 142 1.03 -3.14 -4.96
C VAL A 142 1.39 -3.13 -6.44
N ILE A 143 0.42 -3.42 -7.30
CA ILE A 143 0.53 -3.15 -8.74
C ILE A 143 0.05 -1.71 -8.96
N LEU A 144 0.90 -0.84 -9.52
CA LEU A 144 0.59 0.58 -9.72
C LEU A 144 0.14 0.82 -11.16
N PHE A 145 -1.02 1.45 -11.37
CA PHE A 145 -1.58 1.76 -12.69
C PHE A 145 -1.53 3.26 -13.03
N MET A 146 -1.58 4.12 -12.01
CA MET A 146 -1.43 5.57 -12.12
C MET A 146 -0.13 6.01 -11.46
N ASP A 147 0.61 6.92 -12.09
CA ASP A 147 1.80 7.51 -11.48
C ASP A 147 1.47 8.32 -10.22
N LEU A 148 2.45 8.43 -9.32
CA LEU A 148 2.25 9.05 -8.01
C LEU A 148 2.02 10.57 -8.08
N ASP A 149 2.48 11.22 -9.15
CA ASP A 149 2.26 12.65 -9.38
C ASP A 149 0.78 12.95 -9.59
N ARG A 150 0.15 12.22 -10.50
CA ARG A 150 -1.29 12.30 -10.77
C ARG A 150 -2.14 11.72 -9.65
N LEU A 151 -1.67 10.67 -8.98
CA LEU A 151 -2.40 10.07 -7.86
C LEU A 151 -2.56 11.07 -6.71
N CYS A 152 -1.48 11.73 -6.28
CA CYS A 152 -1.54 12.64 -5.14
C CYS A 152 -0.43 13.69 -5.06
N TRP A 153 0.76 13.45 -5.59
CA TRP A 153 1.92 14.27 -5.26
C TRP A 153 1.82 15.70 -5.79
N ASN A 154 1.17 15.91 -6.94
CA ASN A 154 0.90 17.26 -7.45
C ASN A 154 0.03 18.08 -6.47
N ARG A 155 -0.94 17.42 -5.80
CA ARG A 155 -1.77 18.06 -4.77
C ARG A 155 -0.96 18.36 -3.51
N LEU A 156 -0.13 17.42 -3.06
CA LEU A 156 0.68 17.56 -1.84
C LEU A 156 1.84 18.57 -1.96
N SER A 157 2.44 18.65 -3.14
CA SER A 157 3.61 19.52 -3.38
C SER A 157 3.22 20.95 -3.75
N SER A 158 1.99 21.18 -4.21
CA SER A 158 1.51 22.51 -4.55
C SER A 158 1.26 23.35 -3.30
N PRO A 159 1.80 24.59 -3.23
CA PRO A 159 1.53 25.51 -2.11
C PRO A 159 0.09 26.04 -2.11
N GLU A 160 -0.69 25.80 -3.16
CA GLU A 160 -2.08 26.23 -3.27
C GLU A 160 -3.05 25.29 -2.56
N ASN A 161 -2.62 24.07 -2.22
CA ASN A 161 -3.45 23.09 -1.52
C ASN A 161 -3.03 22.97 -0.05
N PRO A 162 -3.97 22.70 0.87
CA PRO A 162 -3.67 22.50 2.29
C PRO A 162 -3.13 21.10 2.61
N TYR A 163 -3.04 20.20 1.62
CA TYR A 163 -2.80 18.79 1.86
C TYR A 163 -1.34 18.50 2.21
N GLU A 164 -1.13 17.84 3.34
CA GLU A 164 0.18 17.41 3.83
C GLU A 164 0.38 15.89 3.69
N MET A 165 -0.69 15.13 3.52
CA MET A 165 -0.67 13.67 3.42
C MET A 165 -1.78 13.15 2.51
N CYS A 166 -1.59 11.98 1.89
CA CYS A 166 -2.63 11.23 1.17
C CYS A 166 -2.65 9.78 1.64
N THR A 167 -3.85 9.18 1.75
CA THR A 167 -4.02 7.78 2.11
C THR A 167 -5.28 7.18 1.50
N ALA A 168 -5.35 5.84 1.47
CA ALA A 168 -6.48 5.09 0.96
C ALA A 168 -7.54 4.92 2.06
N TRP A 169 -8.65 5.65 1.95
CA TRP A 169 -9.72 5.63 2.94
C TRP A 169 -10.64 4.43 2.77
N SER A 170 -10.94 3.78 3.89
CA SER A 170 -11.86 2.65 3.96
C SER A 170 -13.22 3.08 4.51
N ASN A 171 -13.24 3.58 5.74
CA ASN A 171 -14.44 4.04 6.45
C ASN A 171 -14.03 4.88 7.66
N GLN A 172 -14.75 5.95 8.01
CA GLN A 172 -14.41 6.83 9.15
C GLN A 172 -12.93 7.20 9.19
N THR A 173 -12.18 6.79 10.22
CA THR A 173 -10.73 6.98 10.34
C THR A 173 -9.93 5.71 10.03
N PHE A 174 -10.56 4.69 9.44
CA PHE A 174 -9.88 3.50 8.95
C PHE A 174 -9.32 3.77 7.57
N VAL A 175 -8.02 3.53 7.45
CA VAL A 175 -7.25 3.72 6.22
C VAL A 175 -6.47 2.45 5.93
N ALA A 176 -6.22 2.19 4.66
CA ALA A 176 -5.37 1.11 4.24
C ALA A 176 -3.92 1.60 4.16
N ASN A 177 -3.06 1.05 5.03
CA ASN A 177 -1.68 1.50 5.21
C ASN A 177 -0.69 0.90 4.18
N HIS A 178 -1.18 0.22 3.15
CA HIS A 178 -0.34 -0.24 2.04
C HIS A 178 0.13 0.91 1.14
N PHE A 179 -0.56 2.04 1.20
CA PHE A 179 -0.23 3.30 0.53
C PHE A 179 -0.39 4.46 1.51
N ILE A 180 0.68 5.23 1.67
CA ILE A 180 0.69 6.50 2.42
C ILE A 180 1.62 7.45 1.68
N ALA A 181 1.16 8.63 1.32
CA ALA A 181 2.01 9.70 0.83
C ALA A 181 2.04 10.83 1.85
N GLY A 182 3.17 11.51 2.02
CA GLY A 182 3.22 12.65 2.92
C GLY A 182 4.43 13.55 2.73
N ARG A 183 4.26 14.79 3.16
CA ARG A 183 5.33 15.79 3.21
C ARG A 183 6.26 15.52 4.37
N LYS A 184 7.54 15.79 4.16
CA LYS A 184 8.55 15.70 5.24
C LYS A 184 8.14 16.59 6.42
N GLY A 185 8.29 16.07 7.64
CA GLY A 185 8.04 16.81 8.87
C GLY A 185 6.57 16.96 9.27
N THR A 186 5.63 16.36 8.54
CA THR A 186 4.18 16.41 8.86
C THR A 186 3.92 15.95 10.30
N GLU A 187 3.33 16.81 11.13
CA GLU A 187 3.14 16.54 12.56
C GLU A 187 2.26 15.30 12.82
N PHE A 188 1.22 15.10 12.00
CA PHE A 188 0.35 13.94 12.07
C PHE A 188 1.12 12.62 11.91
N LEU A 189 2.05 12.57 10.95
CA LEU A 189 2.92 11.40 10.73
C LEU A 189 3.79 11.14 11.97
N LEU A 190 4.39 12.19 12.55
CA LEU A 190 5.22 12.03 13.75
C LEU A 190 4.42 11.44 14.91
N LYS A 191 3.25 11.99 15.21
CA LYS A 191 2.41 11.50 16.32
C LYS A 191 1.92 10.08 16.07
N TRP A 192 1.59 9.75 14.82
CA TRP A 192 1.23 8.38 14.44
C TRP A 192 2.38 7.40 14.68
N GLN A 193 3.60 7.75 14.26
CA GLN A 193 4.79 6.94 14.49
C GLN A 193 5.09 6.78 15.99
N LEU A 194 5.12 7.88 16.75
CA LEU A 194 5.43 7.86 18.17
C LEU A 194 4.43 7.02 18.97
N LEU A 195 3.15 7.14 18.67
CA LEU A 195 2.12 6.32 19.29
C LEU A 195 2.32 4.84 18.97
N PHE A 196 2.52 4.47 17.71
CA PHE A 196 2.71 3.07 17.35
C PHE A 196 3.98 2.48 17.96
N SER A 197 5.10 3.21 17.94
CA SER A 197 6.34 2.78 18.60
C SER A 197 6.17 2.64 20.11
N HIS A 198 5.39 3.51 20.75
CA HIS A 198 5.07 3.38 22.17
C HIS A 198 4.31 2.07 22.48
N LEU A 199 3.38 1.65 21.62
CA LEU A 199 2.67 0.38 21.78
C LEU A 199 3.60 -0.85 21.70
N TRP A 200 4.82 -0.69 21.19
CA TRP A 200 5.85 -1.74 21.15
C TRP A 200 6.85 -1.65 22.31
N LYS A 201 6.71 -0.68 23.21
CA LYS A 201 7.59 -0.55 24.38
C LYS A 201 7.51 -1.82 25.23
N ASP A 202 8.67 -2.35 25.61
CA ASP A 202 8.83 -3.53 26.47
C ASP A 202 8.13 -4.81 25.93
N ARG A 203 7.96 -4.90 24.60
CA ARG A 203 7.23 -6.00 23.94
C ARG A 203 8.00 -6.53 22.73
N THR A 204 7.82 -7.82 22.43
CA THR A 204 8.44 -8.46 21.26
C THR A 204 7.44 -9.02 20.25
N SER A 205 6.13 -9.05 20.52
CA SER A 205 5.10 -9.47 19.53
C SER A 205 4.00 -8.42 19.42
N CYS A 206 3.05 -8.58 18.50
CA CYS A 206 1.85 -7.73 18.40
C CYS A 206 0.71 -8.19 19.33
N ASP A 207 0.87 -9.33 20.00
CA ASP A 207 -0.23 -9.95 20.75
C ASP A 207 -0.66 -9.05 21.93
N GLY A 208 -1.98 -8.92 22.10
CA GLY A 208 -2.59 -8.18 23.20
C GLY A 208 -2.60 -6.66 23.02
N LEU A 209 -2.18 -6.13 21.87
CA LEU A 209 -2.26 -4.70 21.56
C LEU A 209 -3.67 -4.15 21.64
N PHE A 210 -4.68 -4.92 21.26
CA PHE A 210 -6.10 -4.61 21.40
C PHE A 210 -6.45 -4.24 22.85
N GLY A 211 -5.85 -4.93 23.82
CA GLY A 211 -6.08 -4.68 25.24
C GLY A 211 -5.33 -3.48 25.81
N HIS A 212 -4.42 -2.86 25.04
CA HIS A 212 -3.63 -1.72 25.51
C HIS A 212 -4.55 -0.53 25.87
N PRO A 213 -4.33 0.19 26.98
CA PRO A 213 -5.20 1.30 27.38
C PRO A 213 -5.38 2.38 26.29
N LEU A 214 -4.28 2.74 25.61
CA LEU A 214 -4.33 3.66 24.46
C LEU A 214 -5.19 3.19 23.29
N MET A 215 -5.60 1.91 23.22
CA MET A 215 -6.44 1.33 22.18
C MET A 215 -7.93 1.30 22.56
N GLN A 216 -8.29 1.62 23.81
CA GLN A 216 -9.67 1.57 24.31
C GLN A 216 -10.64 2.51 23.58
N TRP A 217 -10.12 3.57 22.94
CA TRP A 217 -10.93 4.47 22.09
C TRP A 217 -11.66 3.72 20.97
N ARG A 218 -11.15 2.56 20.52
CA ARG A 218 -11.79 1.69 19.53
C ARG A 218 -13.22 1.30 19.92
N MET A 219 -13.52 1.22 21.23
CA MET A 219 -14.86 0.88 21.73
C MET A 219 -15.91 1.97 21.44
N HIS A 220 -15.47 3.20 21.12
CA HIS A 220 -16.35 4.30 20.70
C HIS A 220 -16.59 4.34 19.19
N MET A 221 -15.85 3.54 18.42
CA MET A 221 -16.09 3.42 16.98
C MET A 221 -17.22 2.43 16.72
N PRO A 222 -18.04 2.64 15.67
CA PRO A 222 -19.02 1.66 15.24
C PRO A 222 -18.35 0.29 15.04
N PRO A 223 -19.05 -0.81 15.35
CA PRO A 223 -18.49 -2.15 15.19
C PRO A 223 -17.91 -2.34 13.78
N ASP A 224 -16.83 -3.11 13.67
CA ASP A 224 -16.17 -3.44 12.41
C ASP A 224 -17.14 -4.06 11.36
N HIS A 225 -18.33 -4.51 11.77
CA HIS A 225 -19.43 -4.83 10.86
C HIS A 225 -19.81 -3.70 9.89
N SER A 226 -19.61 -2.43 10.27
CA SER A 226 -19.79 -1.27 9.37
C SER A 226 -18.70 -1.19 8.28
N ILE A 227 -17.45 -1.57 8.61
CA ILE A 227 -16.36 -1.75 7.64
C ILE A 227 -16.66 -2.97 6.75
N ALA A 228 -17.23 -4.03 7.34
CA ALA A 228 -17.59 -5.27 6.63
C ALA A 228 -18.67 -5.09 5.53
N LEU A 229 -19.47 -4.01 5.59
CA LEU A 229 -20.45 -3.72 4.53
C LEU A 229 -19.76 -3.39 3.19
N LYS A 230 -18.62 -2.70 3.24
CA LYS A 230 -17.83 -2.30 2.07
C LYS A 230 -16.71 -3.30 1.75
N PHE A 231 -16.06 -3.85 2.78
CA PHE A 231 -14.94 -4.79 2.65
C PHE A 231 -15.32 -6.17 3.17
N LYS A 232 -15.50 -7.14 2.28
CA LYS A 232 -15.96 -8.50 2.67
C LYS A 232 -14.80 -9.49 2.78
N TRP A 233 -13.69 -9.07 3.39
CA TRP A 233 -12.53 -9.93 3.61
C TRP A 233 -12.95 -11.20 4.39
N PRO A 234 -12.50 -12.39 3.97
CA PRO A 234 -12.92 -13.65 4.56
C PRO A 234 -12.13 -13.93 5.85
N PHE A 235 -12.16 -13.04 6.84
CA PHE A 235 -11.42 -13.24 8.10
C PHE A 235 -11.90 -14.50 8.83
N ASN A 236 -10.94 -15.27 9.37
CA ASN A 236 -11.17 -16.50 10.14
C ASN A 236 -10.51 -16.45 11.53
N VAL A 237 -10.30 -15.24 12.05
CA VAL A 237 -9.70 -15.01 13.36
C VAL A 237 -10.57 -14.07 14.17
N PRO A 238 -10.47 -14.08 15.52
CA PRO A 238 -11.20 -13.14 16.36
C PRO A 238 -10.84 -11.69 16.02
N LEU A 239 -11.78 -10.77 16.25
CA LEU A 239 -11.58 -9.33 16.08
C LEU A 239 -10.32 -8.82 16.79
N THR A 240 -10.06 -9.30 18.01
CA THR A 240 -8.87 -8.93 18.79
C THR A 240 -7.57 -9.20 18.01
N THR A 241 -7.47 -10.34 17.33
CA THR A 241 -6.31 -10.68 16.48
C THR A 241 -6.20 -9.77 15.26
N ILE A 242 -7.33 -9.38 14.66
CA ILE A 242 -7.35 -8.41 13.55
C ILE A 242 -6.85 -7.05 14.03
N VAL A 243 -7.30 -6.59 15.19
CA VAL A 243 -6.87 -5.30 15.75
C VAL A 243 -5.40 -5.33 16.19
N ASP A 244 -4.93 -6.42 16.79
CA ASP A 244 -3.50 -6.61 17.10
C ASP A 244 -2.64 -6.49 15.83
N TYR A 245 -3.06 -7.18 14.77
CA TYR A 245 -2.40 -7.17 13.47
C TYR A 245 -2.49 -5.80 12.77
N THR A 246 -3.60 -5.06 12.96
CA THR A 246 -3.84 -3.74 12.34
C THR A 246 -3.66 -2.59 13.34
N ALA A 247 -2.86 -2.79 14.39
CA ALA A 247 -2.70 -1.81 15.47
C ALA A 247 -2.17 -0.46 14.93
N GLN A 248 -1.31 -0.49 13.91
CA GLN A 248 -0.83 0.72 13.26
C GLN A 248 -1.96 1.53 12.61
N ILE A 249 -2.95 0.90 11.96
CA ILE A 249 -4.15 1.58 11.43
C ILE A 249 -5.00 2.13 12.58
N SER A 250 -5.05 1.44 13.71
CA SER A 250 -5.76 1.94 14.90
C SER A 250 -5.06 3.16 15.50
N CYS A 251 -3.72 3.21 15.50
CA CYS A 251 -2.98 4.41 15.91
C CYS A 251 -3.33 5.61 15.03
N PHE A 252 -3.49 5.42 13.72
CA PHE A 252 -3.98 6.47 12.83
C PHE A 252 -5.33 7.01 13.30
N GLY A 253 -6.28 6.10 13.55
CA GLY A 253 -7.62 6.47 13.98
C GLY A 253 -7.63 7.24 15.31
N ARG A 254 -6.79 6.84 16.26
CA ARG A 254 -6.60 7.60 17.51
C ARG A 254 -6.11 9.01 17.25
N VAL A 255 -5.04 9.16 16.45
CA VAL A 255 -4.45 10.47 16.13
C VAL A 255 -5.46 11.36 15.39
N ALA A 256 -6.22 10.81 14.44
CA ALA A 256 -7.29 11.53 13.73
C ALA A 256 -8.43 12.02 14.64
N ASN A 257 -8.64 11.39 15.80
CA ASN A 257 -9.64 11.82 16.78
C ASN A 257 -9.05 12.66 17.93
N LEU A 258 -7.73 12.86 17.98
CA LEU A 258 -7.04 13.51 19.09
C LEU A 258 -7.12 15.05 18.99
N GLN A 259 -7.43 15.69 20.12
CA GLN A 259 -7.27 17.13 20.34
C GLN A 259 -6.48 17.35 21.63
N GLU A 260 -5.19 17.68 21.50
CA GLU A 260 -4.31 17.86 22.65
C GLU A 260 -4.51 19.25 23.28
N PRO A 261 -4.85 19.35 24.59
CA PRO A 261 -5.09 20.64 25.24
C PRO A 261 -3.85 21.53 25.30
N ASP A 262 -2.67 20.94 25.52
CA ASP A 262 -1.45 21.70 25.83
C ASP A 262 -0.62 22.07 24.59
N SER A 263 -0.57 21.19 23.58
CA SER A 263 0.22 21.41 22.36
C SER A 263 -0.55 22.15 21.26
N GLY A 264 -1.89 22.20 21.36
CA GLY A 264 -2.76 22.74 20.31
C GLY A 264 -2.93 21.82 19.09
N PHE A 265 -2.41 20.58 19.14
CA PHE A 265 -2.62 19.62 18.05
C PHE A 265 -4.10 19.26 17.90
N ASP A 266 -4.64 19.47 16.71
CA ASP A 266 -6.00 19.10 16.34
C ASP A 266 -5.98 18.10 15.19
N GLY A 267 -5.85 16.82 15.53
CA GLY A 267 -5.79 15.72 14.57
C GLY A 267 -7.07 15.57 13.76
N LYS A 268 -8.21 16.01 14.31
CA LYS A 268 -9.50 16.00 13.62
C LYS A 268 -9.55 17.06 12.53
N ASN A 269 -9.10 18.29 12.83
CA ASN A 269 -8.97 19.32 11.81
C ASN A 269 -7.98 18.93 10.72
N ILE A 270 -6.82 18.36 11.09
CA ILE A 270 -5.84 17.86 10.11
C ILE A 270 -6.43 16.74 9.24
N TRP A 271 -7.13 15.77 9.85
CA TRP A 271 -7.82 14.71 9.11
C TRP A 271 -8.79 15.25 8.06
N HIS A 272 -9.58 16.27 8.39
CA HIS A 272 -10.54 16.84 7.45
C HIS A 272 -9.88 17.71 6.39
N GLU A 273 -9.07 18.67 6.81
CA GLU A 273 -8.64 19.78 5.97
C GLU A 273 -7.29 19.53 5.26
N LYS A 274 -6.45 18.64 5.80
CA LYS A 274 -5.06 18.48 5.37
C LYS A 274 -4.69 17.07 4.90
N ILE A 275 -5.59 16.11 5.00
CA ILE A 275 -5.35 14.74 4.53
C ILE A 275 -6.21 14.47 3.31
N LEU A 276 -5.58 14.30 2.15
CA LEU A 276 -6.21 13.86 0.92
C LEU A 276 -6.57 12.36 1.02
N LYS A 277 -7.71 11.98 0.45
CA LYS A 277 -8.26 10.63 0.60
C LYS A 277 -8.67 10.10 -0.75
N ILE A 278 -8.16 8.94 -1.11
CA ILE A 278 -8.65 8.15 -2.25
C ILE A 278 -9.57 7.05 -1.75
N ASP A 279 -10.58 6.67 -2.53
CA ASP A 279 -11.45 5.55 -2.16
C ASP A 279 -10.71 4.22 -2.23
N ALA A 280 -10.48 3.55 -1.10
CA ALA A 280 -9.66 2.34 -1.10
C ALA A 280 -10.29 1.17 -1.90
N ILE A 281 -11.62 1.08 -2.02
CA ILE A 281 -12.24 0.02 -2.83
C ILE A 281 -12.06 0.33 -4.31
N ASP A 282 -12.38 1.54 -4.73
CA ASP A 282 -12.35 1.88 -6.15
C ASP A 282 -10.94 2.06 -6.70
N GLU A 283 -10.02 2.57 -5.88
CA GLU A 283 -8.67 2.92 -6.30
C GLU A 283 -7.60 1.89 -5.94
N CYS A 284 -7.84 1.00 -4.97
CA CYS A 284 -6.83 0.04 -4.48
C CYS A 284 -7.27 -1.43 -4.50
N TRP A 285 -8.56 -1.73 -4.40
CA TRP A 285 -9.11 -3.10 -4.35
C TRP A 285 -10.27 -3.29 -5.34
N ARG A 286 -10.08 -2.74 -6.53
CA ARG A 286 -11.12 -2.73 -7.56
C ARG A 286 -11.44 -4.14 -8.06
N ALA A 287 -10.46 -5.04 -8.09
CA ALA A 287 -10.71 -6.43 -8.44
C ALA A 287 -11.70 -7.06 -7.45
N GLU A 288 -11.47 -6.90 -6.15
CA GLU A 288 -12.34 -7.42 -5.10
C GLU A 288 -13.75 -6.81 -5.14
N LYS A 289 -13.87 -5.53 -5.53
CA LYS A 289 -15.17 -4.90 -5.80
C LYS A 289 -15.95 -5.64 -6.89
N LEU A 290 -15.28 -6.00 -7.97
CA LEU A 290 -15.91 -6.51 -9.20
C LEU A 290 -16.25 -8.00 -9.11
N ILE A 291 -15.39 -8.81 -8.49
CA ILE A 291 -15.55 -10.27 -8.47
C ILE A 291 -15.75 -10.84 -7.07
N GLY A 292 -15.64 -10.02 -6.02
CA GLY A 292 -15.69 -10.45 -4.63
C GLY A 292 -14.31 -10.70 -4.02
N PHE A 293 -14.29 -10.89 -2.70
CA PHE A 293 -13.08 -10.97 -1.87
C PHE A 293 -12.55 -12.40 -1.77
N ASN A 294 -12.34 -13.06 -2.93
CA ASN A 294 -11.80 -14.41 -3.01
C ASN A 294 -10.51 -14.42 -3.84
N GLY A 295 -9.39 -14.73 -3.20
CA GLY A 295 -8.09 -14.76 -3.86
C GLY A 295 -7.95 -15.84 -4.92
N GLN A 296 -8.63 -16.99 -4.75
CA GLN A 296 -8.62 -18.08 -5.72
C GLN A 296 -9.32 -17.67 -7.02
N ASP A 297 -10.49 -17.03 -6.90
CA ASP A 297 -11.25 -16.59 -8.07
C ASP A 297 -10.42 -15.59 -8.90
N LEU A 298 -9.75 -14.64 -8.24
CA LEU A 298 -8.86 -13.70 -8.93
C LEU A 298 -7.65 -14.40 -9.56
N PHE A 299 -7.02 -15.32 -8.84
CA PHE A 299 -5.88 -16.10 -9.34
C PHE A 299 -6.26 -16.91 -10.59
N ASP A 300 -7.39 -17.59 -10.57
CA ASP A 300 -7.89 -18.39 -11.69
C ASP A 300 -8.15 -17.54 -12.93
N LEU A 301 -8.78 -16.37 -12.75
CA LEU A 301 -9.04 -15.44 -13.86
C LEU A 301 -7.75 -14.87 -14.44
N LEU A 302 -6.79 -14.47 -13.61
CA LEU A 302 -5.52 -13.91 -14.07
C LEU A 302 -4.61 -14.96 -14.73
N ASN A 303 -4.76 -16.25 -14.40
CA ASN A 303 -4.00 -17.32 -15.04
C ASN A 303 -4.63 -17.84 -16.35
N LEU A 304 -5.79 -17.32 -16.76
CA LEU A 304 -6.35 -17.65 -18.07
C LEU A 304 -5.41 -17.20 -19.19
N ARG A 305 -5.28 -18.09 -20.18
CA ARG A 305 -4.56 -17.84 -21.44
C ARG A 305 -5.56 -17.58 -22.55
N LYS A 306 -5.12 -16.88 -23.60
CA LYS A 306 -5.96 -16.65 -24.77
C LYS A 306 -6.45 -17.99 -25.33
N PRO A 307 -7.77 -18.25 -25.34
CA PRO A 307 -8.32 -19.54 -25.76
C PRO A 307 -8.12 -19.78 -27.26
N SER A 308 -8.04 -21.05 -27.65
CA SER A 308 -8.32 -21.44 -29.05
C SER A 308 -9.78 -21.14 -29.39
N ALA A 309 -10.13 -21.10 -30.67
CA ALA A 309 -11.48 -20.73 -31.13
C ALA A 309 -12.60 -21.57 -30.46
N ASP A 310 -12.32 -22.83 -30.10
CA ASP A 310 -13.29 -23.79 -29.57
C ASP A 310 -13.39 -23.82 -28.02
N ALA A 311 -12.64 -22.97 -27.30
CA ALA A 311 -12.65 -22.91 -25.84
C ALA A 311 -13.66 -21.88 -25.28
N ASP A 312 -13.80 -21.83 -23.95
CA ASP A 312 -14.74 -20.94 -23.23
C ASP A 312 -14.37 -19.45 -23.39
N GLN A 313 -14.82 -18.87 -24.50
CA GLN A 313 -14.61 -17.47 -24.87
C GLN A 313 -15.27 -16.51 -23.87
N GLU A 314 -16.42 -16.89 -23.30
CA GLU A 314 -17.18 -16.01 -22.41
C GLU A 314 -16.42 -15.77 -21.09
N ARG A 315 -15.87 -16.85 -20.50
CA ARG A 315 -15.05 -16.74 -19.29
C ARG A 315 -13.79 -15.91 -19.55
N TYR A 316 -13.10 -16.14 -20.67
CA TYR A 316 -11.93 -15.34 -21.02
C TYR A 316 -12.29 -13.86 -21.20
N GLN A 317 -13.36 -13.55 -21.93
CA GLN A 317 -13.77 -12.16 -22.16
C GLN A 317 -14.12 -11.43 -20.86
N LYS A 318 -14.77 -12.11 -19.90
CA LYS A 318 -15.05 -11.54 -18.56
C LYS A 318 -13.75 -11.23 -17.80
N ALA A 319 -12.79 -12.15 -17.84
CA ALA A 319 -11.49 -11.95 -17.20
C ALA A 319 -10.65 -10.86 -17.88
N GLU A 320 -10.68 -10.79 -19.21
CA GLU A 320 -10.02 -9.74 -19.98
C GLU A 320 -10.63 -8.37 -19.66
N ASN A 321 -11.96 -8.27 -19.61
CA ASN A 321 -12.65 -7.05 -19.21
C ASN A 321 -12.29 -6.62 -17.79
N LEU A 322 -12.17 -7.57 -16.86
CA LEU A 322 -11.67 -7.28 -15.51
C LEU A 322 -10.30 -6.60 -15.58
N VAL A 323 -9.32 -7.18 -16.30
CA VAL A 323 -7.97 -6.61 -16.42
C VAL A 323 -7.99 -5.20 -17.01
N TRP A 324 -8.72 -4.98 -18.10
CA TRP A 324 -8.82 -3.65 -18.70
C TRP A 324 -9.56 -2.65 -17.81
N ASP A 325 -10.52 -3.10 -17.01
CA ASP A 325 -11.21 -2.23 -16.05
C ASP A 325 -10.26 -1.78 -14.92
N LEU A 326 -9.39 -2.67 -14.43
CA LEU A 326 -8.33 -2.31 -13.48
C LEU A 326 -7.37 -1.29 -14.09
N LEU A 327 -6.83 -1.59 -15.28
CA LEU A 327 -5.87 -0.72 -15.98
C LEU A 327 -6.44 0.66 -16.30
N SER A 328 -7.76 0.76 -16.52
CA SER A 328 -8.40 2.01 -16.97
C SER A 328 -8.97 2.86 -15.85
N ASN A 329 -9.38 2.26 -14.72
CA ASN A 329 -10.17 2.97 -13.71
C ASN A 329 -9.63 2.89 -12.27
N ALA A 330 -8.64 2.03 -11.95
CA ALA A 330 -8.04 1.99 -10.61
C ALA A 330 -6.68 2.69 -10.59
N SER A 331 -6.27 3.30 -9.48
CA SER A 331 -4.91 3.85 -9.34
C SER A 331 -3.89 2.75 -9.09
N MET A 332 -4.30 1.71 -8.37
CA MET A 332 -3.46 0.56 -8.03
C MET A 332 -4.32 -0.67 -7.73
N GLN A 333 -3.69 -1.84 -7.66
CA GLN A 333 -4.27 -3.05 -7.09
C GLN A 333 -3.37 -3.57 -5.97
N LYS A 334 -3.88 -3.55 -4.74
CA LYS A 334 -3.20 -4.14 -3.60
C LYS A 334 -3.45 -5.64 -3.56
N VAL A 335 -2.38 -6.41 -3.74
CA VAL A 335 -2.40 -7.86 -3.62
C VAL A 335 -2.19 -8.26 -2.16
N ALA A 336 -3.23 -8.84 -1.56
CA ALA A 336 -3.22 -9.29 -0.17
C ALA A 336 -2.52 -10.66 -0.03
N HIS A 337 -1.88 -10.88 1.13
CA HIS A 337 -1.41 -12.21 1.55
C HIS A 337 -2.33 -12.82 2.62
N GLY A 338 -2.83 -12.02 3.57
CA GLY A 338 -3.82 -12.49 4.56
C GLY A 338 -3.39 -13.71 5.39
N LYS A 339 -2.06 -13.96 5.49
CA LYS A 339 -1.48 -15.18 6.05
C LYS A 339 -2.05 -15.43 7.46
N LYS A 340 -2.65 -16.60 7.68
CA LYS A 340 -3.29 -17.00 8.97
C LYS A 340 -4.43 -16.09 9.46
N LEU A 341 -4.89 -15.13 8.65
CA LEU A 341 -6.00 -14.24 8.96
C LEU A 341 -7.26 -14.61 8.17
N PHE A 342 -7.10 -15.07 6.93
CA PHE A 342 -8.22 -15.38 6.03
C PHE A 342 -8.60 -16.87 6.06
N ALA A 343 -9.88 -17.15 5.80
CA ALA A 343 -10.47 -18.47 5.65
C ALA A 343 -10.09 -19.12 4.32
N THR A 344 -9.84 -18.31 3.29
CA THR A 344 -9.45 -18.73 1.94
C THR A 344 -8.08 -18.13 1.58
N PRO A 345 -7.30 -18.80 0.72
CA PRO A 345 -6.03 -18.25 0.24
C PRO A 345 -6.23 -16.87 -0.40
N ALA A 346 -5.32 -15.94 -0.10
CA ALA A 346 -5.25 -14.66 -0.79
C ALA A 346 -4.41 -14.80 -2.07
N LEU A 347 -4.60 -13.90 -3.04
CA LEU A 347 -3.87 -13.92 -4.31
C LEU A 347 -2.35 -13.95 -4.13
N GLY A 348 -1.81 -13.16 -3.19
CA GLY A 348 -0.36 -13.12 -2.94
C GLY A 348 0.18 -14.47 -2.45
N THR A 349 -0.57 -15.18 -1.61
CA THR A 349 -0.19 -16.52 -1.15
C THR A 349 -0.17 -17.53 -2.30
N LEU A 350 -1.15 -17.46 -3.19
CA LEU A 350 -1.24 -18.34 -4.37
C LEU A 350 -0.10 -18.06 -5.36
N TRP A 351 0.29 -16.79 -5.55
CA TRP A 351 1.46 -16.46 -6.38
C TRP A 351 2.78 -16.89 -5.74
N ASP A 352 2.93 -16.75 -4.42
CA ASP A 352 4.11 -17.27 -3.72
C ASP A 352 4.20 -18.80 -3.84
N GLU A 353 3.07 -19.51 -3.78
CA GLU A 353 2.99 -20.96 -3.98
C GLU A 353 3.38 -21.35 -5.40
N MET A 354 2.77 -20.71 -6.39
CA MET A 354 3.08 -20.93 -7.81
C MET A 354 4.57 -20.73 -8.11
N GLU A 355 5.21 -19.69 -7.57
CA GLU A 355 6.65 -19.46 -7.76
C GLU A 355 7.52 -20.55 -7.10
N ARG A 356 7.17 -21.01 -5.90
CA ARG A 356 7.91 -22.09 -5.21
C ARG A 356 7.85 -23.40 -5.98
N GLU A 357 6.76 -23.65 -6.69
CA GLU A 357 6.58 -24.83 -7.54
C GLU A 357 7.33 -24.73 -8.89
N GLY A 358 8.10 -23.67 -9.10
CA GLY A 358 8.80 -23.39 -10.36
C GLY A 358 7.88 -22.84 -11.45
N GLY A 359 6.64 -22.51 -11.08
CA GLY A 359 5.71 -21.81 -11.93
C GLY A 359 6.03 -20.32 -12.03
N GLY A 360 5.38 -19.69 -12.98
CA GLY A 360 5.31 -18.25 -13.09
C GLY A 360 3.99 -17.91 -13.78
N SER A 361 3.56 -16.66 -13.64
CA SER A 361 2.55 -16.08 -14.52
C SER A 361 3.11 -16.11 -15.95
N GLY A 362 2.89 -17.22 -16.65
CA GLY A 362 3.55 -17.54 -17.90
C GLY A 362 3.34 -16.48 -18.98
N GLU A 363 4.14 -16.60 -20.02
CA GLU A 363 3.88 -15.90 -21.29
C GLU A 363 2.43 -16.22 -21.73
N ASP A 364 1.71 -15.20 -22.21
CA ASP A 364 0.31 -15.27 -22.67
C ASP A 364 -0.81 -15.41 -21.62
N THR A 365 -0.56 -15.04 -20.35
CA THR A 365 -1.59 -14.96 -19.30
C THR A 365 -2.21 -13.56 -19.16
N LEU A 366 -3.43 -13.48 -18.61
CA LEU A 366 -4.04 -12.20 -18.24
C LEU A 366 -3.27 -11.47 -17.11
N ALA A 367 -2.57 -12.20 -16.24
CA ALA A 367 -1.62 -11.64 -15.29
C ALA A 367 -0.48 -10.88 -15.98
N LYS A 368 0.02 -11.42 -17.12
CA LYS A 368 1.01 -10.71 -17.94
C LYS A 368 0.41 -9.46 -18.56
N LEU A 369 -0.80 -9.53 -19.13
CA LEU A 369 -1.49 -8.35 -19.65
C LEU A 369 -1.64 -7.27 -18.57
N LEU A 370 -2.03 -7.64 -17.35
CA LEU A 370 -2.17 -6.68 -16.24
C LEU A 370 -0.83 -6.00 -15.90
N ARG A 371 0.26 -6.76 -15.82
CA ARG A 371 1.60 -6.22 -15.54
C ARG A 371 2.12 -5.33 -16.66
N ASP A 372 2.12 -5.84 -17.88
CA ASP A 372 2.62 -5.12 -19.04
C ASP A 372 1.76 -3.87 -19.30
N GLY A 373 0.44 -4.04 -19.15
CA GLY A 373 -0.53 -2.98 -19.34
C GLY A 373 -0.30 -1.79 -18.41
N SER A 374 0.12 -2.06 -17.16
CA SER A 374 0.44 -1.00 -16.18
C SER A 374 1.60 -0.10 -16.63
N VAL A 375 2.53 -0.63 -17.43
CA VAL A 375 3.71 0.08 -17.92
C VAL A 375 3.44 0.74 -19.27
N TYR A 376 2.86 0.00 -20.21
CA TYR A 376 2.73 0.45 -21.60
C TYR A 376 1.56 1.40 -21.84
N PHE A 377 0.59 1.41 -20.93
CA PHE A 377 -0.56 2.28 -21.05
C PHE A 377 -0.63 3.29 -19.91
N GLU A 378 -1.33 4.38 -20.18
CA GLU A 378 -1.60 5.47 -19.27
C GLU A 378 -3.09 5.79 -19.31
N GLN A 379 -3.69 5.98 -18.14
CA GLN A 379 -5.11 6.32 -18.04
C GLN A 379 -5.37 7.74 -18.55
N SER A 380 -6.48 7.93 -19.27
CA SER A 380 -6.88 9.23 -19.80
C SER A 380 -7.43 10.17 -18.72
N ARG A 381 -7.96 9.63 -17.60
CA ARG A 381 -8.41 10.44 -16.44
C ARG A 381 -7.22 11.16 -15.82
N ARG A 382 -7.31 12.43 -15.43
CA ARG A 382 -6.13 13.17 -14.95
C ARG A 382 -5.77 12.94 -13.48
N GLU A 383 -6.75 12.60 -12.66
CA GLU A 383 -6.61 12.46 -11.21
C GLU A 383 -7.29 11.19 -10.72
N ALA A 384 -6.94 10.80 -9.49
CA ALA A 384 -7.65 9.77 -8.75
C ALA A 384 -9.05 10.26 -8.32
N GLU A 385 -9.95 9.32 -8.01
CA GLU A 385 -11.20 9.62 -7.32
C GLU A 385 -10.90 9.95 -5.86
N TYR A 386 -10.92 11.25 -5.56
CA TYR A 386 -10.85 11.75 -4.20
C TYR A 386 -12.21 11.75 -3.54
N ILE A 387 -12.22 11.52 -2.24
CA ILE A 387 -13.46 11.52 -1.45
C ILE A 387 -13.41 12.59 -0.37
N GLU A 388 -14.55 13.23 -0.18
CA GLU A 388 -14.82 14.01 1.02
C GLU A 388 -15.51 13.10 2.04
N VAL A 389 -15.05 13.15 3.29
CA VAL A 389 -15.58 12.32 4.37
C VAL A 389 -16.34 13.19 5.35
N GLU A 390 -17.37 12.60 5.97
CA GLU A 390 -18.15 13.28 7.00
C GLU A 390 -17.27 13.67 8.19
N LYS A 391 -17.63 14.79 8.84
CA LYS A 391 -16.97 15.22 10.07
C LYS A 391 -17.05 14.12 11.10
N LEU A 392 -15.93 13.87 11.78
CA LEU A 392 -15.90 12.90 12.87
C LEU A 392 -16.78 13.44 14.00
N ASP A 393 -17.55 12.61 14.68
CA ASP A 393 -18.32 13.05 15.85
C ASP A 393 -17.52 12.90 17.13
N PHE A 394 -16.80 11.79 17.25
CA PHE A 394 -15.93 11.50 18.38
C PHE A 394 -14.74 12.47 18.45
N VAL A 395 -14.30 12.78 19.68
CA VAL A 395 -13.12 13.59 19.99
C VAL A 395 -12.47 13.06 21.26
N LEU A 396 -11.15 12.87 21.21
CA LEU A 396 -10.33 12.50 22.34
C LEU A 396 -9.53 13.73 22.82
N ARG A 397 -9.99 14.37 23.89
CA ARG A 397 -9.31 15.52 24.52
C ARG A 397 -8.26 15.06 25.52
N LYS A 398 -7.14 14.54 25.02
CA LYS A 398 -6.06 13.94 25.81
C LYS A 398 -4.71 14.24 25.16
N GLY A 399 -3.62 14.05 25.90
CA GLY A 399 -2.29 13.93 25.30
C GLY A 399 -2.14 12.66 24.45
N LEU A 400 -1.18 12.64 23.53
CA LEU A 400 -0.94 11.52 22.60
C LEU A 400 -0.89 10.15 23.31
N LEU A 401 -0.18 10.10 24.44
CA LEU A 401 0.09 8.90 25.24
C LEU A 401 -0.71 8.88 26.56
N GLU A 402 -1.70 9.75 26.72
CA GLU A 402 -2.57 9.76 27.90
C GLU A 402 -3.70 8.72 27.72
N GLU A 403 -3.77 7.76 28.63
CA GLU A 403 -4.70 6.62 28.58
C GLU A 403 -6.17 7.04 28.76
#